data_AF-A0A6V8CTT9-F1
#
_entry.id   AF-A0A6V8CTT9-F1
#
_cell.length_a   1.000
_cell.length_b   1.000
_cell.length_c   1.000
_cell.angle_alpha   90.00
_cell.angle_beta   90.00
_cell.angle_gamma   90.00
#
_symmetry.space_group_name_H-M   'P 1'
#
loop_
_entity.id
_entity.type
_entity.pdbx_description
1 polymer ?
#
loop_
_entity_poly.entity_id
_entity_poly.type
_entity_poly.pdbx_seq_one_letter_code
_entity_poly.pdbx_strand_id
1 'polypeptide(L)'
;MAFLDFFGTPEELRWFAIIFFGSLIPATGIAGILHRRNPLPLPGQRGYDFVVLGLGLWCMTGLLIDVWAHTNGEVDDSFFTKWHAVWYSGATAYSAFILFALWRLAEAPPKITPSGLWGFATNVPKGYGASVAGIAIFGFSGFADMLWHSFFGIEGGLDILLSPSHLGLLIGLILTVMAPVFSGWQDPLSGKDGLTSQLVLIFGLVAAWVPILLITGQWDIFQLEIADYCYLGNNCGPGYEDSLAIGVVASMVPTTIATGLILTFARRWTPAPGAMLVLFLFWGMSNYAMENLDTSYIYYGFIIGILVEILSHFFLRKHRPIAFAITLPIVMLGTKMLAAVTTVSQGSQWVITAHGEVFIQPYGWTIHATSGSIIISCVMCALLAAAMHPPVVPDGPNMVDEDTGE
;
A
#
# COMPACT_ATOMS: atom_id res chain seq x y z
N MET A 1 -12.94 32.87 -16.60
CA MET A 1 -13.92 31.78 -16.70
C MET A 1 -13.25 30.46 -16.34
N ALA A 2 -12.10 30.10 -16.94
CA ALA A 2 -11.33 28.89 -16.60
C ALA A 2 -11.04 28.61 -15.10
N PHE A 3 -10.80 29.62 -14.25
CA PHE A 3 -10.51 29.39 -12.82
C PHE A 3 -11.72 28.88 -12.01
N LEU A 4 -12.95 29.23 -12.39
CA LEU A 4 -14.14 28.78 -11.68
C LEU A 4 -14.59 27.38 -12.13
N ASP A 5 -14.32 27.04 -13.40
CA ASP A 5 -14.68 25.73 -13.95
C ASP A 5 -13.91 24.60 -13.25
N PHE A 6 -12.67 24.85 -12.81
CA PHE A 6 -11.85 23.91 -12.04
C PHE A 6 -12.47 23.47 -10.68
N PHE A 7 -13.24 24.37 -10.03
CA PHE A 7 -13.93 24.03 -8.77
C PHE A 7 -15.17 23.16 -9.00
N GLY A 8 -15.53 22.90 -10.26
CA GLY A 8 -16.73 22.18 -10.64
C GLY A 8 -17.96 23.08 -10.72
N THR A 9 -18.98 22.53 -11.34
CA THR A 9 -20.31 23.09 -11.44
C THR A 9 -20.98 23.24 -10.07
N PRO A 10 -21.98 24.13 -9.94
CA PRO A 10 -22.79 24.22 -8.71
C PRO A 10 -23.43 22.89 -8.30
N GLU A 11 -23.70 22.00 -9.25
CA GLU A 11 -24.23 20.67 -8.97
C GLU A 11 -23.17 19.73 -8.37
N GLU A 12 -21.95 19.70 -8.92
CA GLU A 12 -20.85 18.93 -8.37
C GLU A 12 -20.50 19.37 -6.94
N LEU A 13 -20.39 20.67 -6.70
CA LEU A 13 -20.17 21.22 -5.36
C LEU A 13 -21.29 20.86 -4.39
N ARG A 14 -22.54 20.84 -4.86
CA ARG A 14 -23.69 20.42 -4.05
C ARG A 14 -23.58 18.95 -3.68
N TRP A 15 -23.29 18.06 -4.64
CA TRP A 15 -23.14 16.63 -4.37
C TRP A 15 -21.95 16.33 -3.48
N PHE A 16 -20.82 17.00 -3.72
CA PHE A 16 -19.65 16.94 -2.86
C PHE A 16 -20.03 17.28 -1.42
N ALA A 17 -20.68 18.43 -1.20
CA ALA A 17 -21.08 18.87 0.13
C ALA A 17 -22.08 17.90 0.79
N ILE A 18 -23.07 17.41 0.05
CA ILE A 18 -24.05 16.44 0.57
C ILE A 18 -23.36 15.15 1.03
N ILE A 19 -22.45 14.60 0.23
CA ILE A 19 -21.77 13.35 0.58
C ILE A 19 -20.77 13.56 1.72
N PHE A 20 -19.95 14.61 1.62
CA PHE A 20 -18.91 14.90 2.60
C PHE A 20 -19.51 15.22 3.99
N PHE A 21 -20.41 16.21 4.07
CA PHE A 21 -21.03 16.56 5.34
C PHE A 21 -22.11 15.56 5.76
N GLY A 22 -22.87 15.00 4.82
CA GLY A 22 -23.92 14.03 5.10
C GLY A 22 -23.39 12.70 5.65
N SER A 23 -22.13 12.37 5.43
CA SER A 23 -21.47 11.22 6.07
C SER A 23 -20.79 11.60 7.40
N LEU A 24 -20.10 12.75 7.47
CA LEU A 24 -19.40 13.19 8.67
C LEU A 24 -20.31 13.64 9.81
N ILE A 25 -21.44 14.30 9.53
CA ILE A 25 -22.37 14.77 10.57
C ILE A 25 -22.97 13.59 11.36
N PRO A 26 -23.55 12.55 10.72
CA PRO A 26 -24.02 11.37 11.46
C PRO A 26 -22.90 10.65 12.20
N ALA A 27 -21.73 10.47 11.59
CA ALA A 27 -20.58 9.84 12.25
C ALA A 27 -20.16 10.59 13.52
N THR A 28 -20.08 11.92 13.45
CA THR A 28 -19.79 12.79 14.59
C THR A 28 -20.89 12.74 15.64
N GLY A 29 -22.16 12.73 15.23
CA GLY A 29 -23.31 12.60 16.13
C GLY A 29 -23.30 11.29 16.90
N ILE A 30 -23.05 10.17 16.21
CA ILE A 30 -22.90 8.84 16.83
C ILE A 30 -21.70 8.83 17.78
N ALA A 31 -20.54 9.32 17.33
CA ALA A 31 -19.35 9.41 18.17
C ALA A 31 -19.60 10.25 19.43
N GLY A 32 -20.31 11.37 19.32
CA GLY A 32 -20.70 12.21 20.45
C GLY A 32 -21.66 11.53 21.42
N ILE A 33 -22.67 10.80 20.92
CA ILE A 33 -23.59 10.01 21.76
C ILE A 33 -22.83 8.91 22.50
N LEU A 34 -21.95 8.18 21.80
CA LEU A 34 -21.12 7.13 22.39
C LEU A 34 -20.19 7.72 23.46
N HIS A 35 -19.47 8.80 23.14
CA HIS A 35 -18.55 9.48 24.04
C HIS A 35 -19.23 9.95 25.34
N ARG A 36 -20.47 10.44 25.25
CA ARG A 36 -21.27 10.85 26.42
C ARG A 36 -21.66 9.68 27.32
N ARG A 37 -21.84 8.48 26.76
CA ARG A 37 -22.18 7.27 27.53
C ARG A 37 -20.93 6.65 28.15
N ASN A 38 -19.88 6.49 27.35
CA ASN A 38 -18.58 5.99 27.76
C ASN A 38 -17.50 6.75 26.97
N PRO A 39 -16.43 7.25 27.61
CA PRO A 39 -15.37 7.93 26.90
C PRO A 39 -14.83 7.06 25.75
N LEU A 40 -14.76 7.64 24.54
CA LEU A 40 -14.17 6.99 23.37
C LEU A 40 -12.77 6.43 23.71
N PRO A 41 -12.38 5.29 23.13
CA PRO A 41 -11.13 4.64 23.49
C PRO A 41 -9.93 5.49 23.07
N LEU A 42 -8.89 5.47 23.89
CA LEU A 42 -7.60 6.13 23.63
C LEU A 42 -6.56 5.11 23.16
N PRO A 43 -5.44 5.54 22.54
CA PRO A 43 -4.30 4.68 22.24
C PRO A 43 -3.95 3.75 23.41
N GLY A 44 -3.79 2.46 23.11
CA GLY A 44 -3.50 1.41 24.12
C GLY A 44 -4.72 0.89 24.90
N GLN A 45 -5.91 1.47 24.72
CA GLN A 45 -7.15 0.95 25.31
C GLN A 45 -7.84 -0.05 24.37
N ARG A 46 -8.54 -1.02 24.98
CA ARG A 46 -9.40 -1.94 24.24
C ARG A 46 -10.41 -1.17 23.41
N GLY A 47 -10.55 -1.53 22.13
CA GLY A 47 -11.49 -0.90 21.21
C GLY A 47 -10.90 0.20 20.35
N TYR A 48 -9.77 0.81 20.73
CA TYR A 48 -9.13 1.87 19.92
C TYR A 48 -8.80 1.35 18.51
N ASP A 49 -8.12 0.21 18.44
CA ASP A 49 -7.71 -0.42 17.19
C ASP A 49 -8.88 -0.75 16.27
N PHE A 50 -10.04 -1.13 16.82
CA PHE A 50 -11.24 -1.42 16.02
C PHE A 50 -11.86 -0.14 15.45
N VAL A 51 -11.85 0.97 16.19
CA VAL A 51 -12.32 2.26 15.68
C VAL A 51 -11.37 2.76 14.59
N VAL A 52 -10.05 2.69 14.83
CA VAL A 52 -9.04 3.06 13.83
C VAL A 52 -9.16 2.19 12.58
N LEU A 53 -9.33 0.87 12.74
CA LEU A 53 -9.56 -0.03 11.61
C LEU A 53 -10.83 0.33 10.84
N GLY A 54 -11.96 0.56 11.52
CA GLY A 54 -13.23 0.89 10.87
C GLY A 54 -13.18 2.22 10.10
N LEU A 55 -12.61 3.27 10.70
CA LEU A 55 -12.43 4.56 10.04
C LEU A 55 -11.38 4.50 8.92
N GLY A 56 -10.36 3.68 9.09
CA GLY A 56 -9.34 3.43 8.08
C GLY A 56 -9.93 2.71 6.86
N LEU A 57 -10.80 1.73 7.09
CA LEU A 57 -11.55 1.05 6.02
C LEU A 57 -12.48 2.02 5.28
N TRP A 58 -13.13 2.96 5.98
CA TRP A 58 -13.88 4.03 5.31
C TRP A 58 -12.95 4.86 4.41
N CYS A 59 -11.83 5.37 4.93
CA CYS A 59 -10.83 6.11 4.15
C CYS A 59 -10.38 5.34 2.89
N MET A 60 -9.91 4.10 3.06
CA MET A 60 -9.36 3.30 1.96
C MET A 60 -10.42 2.85 0.97
N THR A 61 -11.64 2.53 1.42
CA THR A 61 -12.75 2.23 0.51
C THR A 61 -13.10 3.44 -0.34
N GLY A 62 -13.12 4.64 0.26
CA GLY A 62 -13.32 5.88 -0.47
C GLY A 62 -12.22 6.13 -1.50
N LEU A 63 -10.95 5.88 -1.17
CA LEU A 63 -9.83 5.95 -2.11
C LEU A 63 -10.02 4.99 -3.29
N LEU A 64 -10.37 3.73 -3.04
CA LEU A 64 -10.57 2.74 -4.11
C LEU A 64 -11.75 3.12 -5.02
N ILE A 65 -12.82 3.71 -4.47
CA ILE A 65 -13.93 4.25 -5.26
C ILE A 65 -13.46 5.43 -6.12
N ASP A 66 -12.65 6.32 -5.56
CA ASP A 66 -12.10 7.47 -6.28
C ASP A 66 -11.20 7.04 -7.45
N VAL A 67 -10.29 6.09 -7.18
CA VAL A 67 -9.42 5.52 -8.22
C VAL A 67 -10.23 4.86 -9.33
N TRP A 68 -11.22 4.04 -8.97
CA TRP A 68 -12.08 3.41 -9.96
C TRP A 68 -12.76 4.45 -10.86
N ALA A 69 -13.21 5.57 -10.28
CA ALA A 69 -13.84 6.65 -11.01
C ALA A 69 -12.86 7.33 -12.00
N HIS A 70 -11.60 7.57 -11.60
CA HIS A 70 -10.56 8.07 -12.50
C HIS A 70 -10.27 7.09 -13.65
N THR A 71 -10.11 5.79 -13.37
CA THR A 71 -9.83 4.79 -14.42
C THR A 71 -10.98 4.65 -15.43
N ASN A 72 -12.21 5.00 -15.04
CA ASN A 72 -13.41 4.89 -15.88
C ASN A 72 -13.86 6.22 -16.51
N GLY A 73 -13.07 7.30 -16.41
CA GLY A 73 -13.40 8.60 -17.00
C GLY A 73 -14.61 9.29 -16.36
N GLU A 74 -14.82 9.05 -15.06
CA GLU A 74 -15.90 9.67 -14.28
C GLU A 74 -15.43 10.97 -13.56
N VAL A 75 -14.15 11.35 -13.73
CA VAL A 75 -13.47 12.42 -12.98
C VAL A 75 -12.54 13.21 -13.93
N ASP A 76 -13.12 13.97 -14.85
CA ASP A 76 -12.32 14.55 -15.95
C ASP A 76 -12.12 16.07 -15.84
N ASP A 77 -13.06 16.82 -15.26
CA ASP A 77 -13.10 18.28 -15.42
C ASP A 77 -13.09 19.10 -14.11
N SER A 78 -13.17 18.47 -12.92
CA SER A 78 -13.30 19.21 -11.66
C SER A 78 -12.61 18.56 -10.46
N PHE A 79 -12.14 19.40 -9.52
CA PHE A 79 -11.48 18.96 -8.28
C PHE A 79 -12.47 18.50 -7.20
N PHE A 80 -13.72 18.96 -7.23
CA PHE A 80 -14.72 18.66 -6.22
C PHE A 80 -15.80 17.73 -6.76
N THR A 81 -15.47 16.45 -6.92
CA THR A 81 -16.43 15.46 -7.38
C THR A 81 -17.11 14.70 -6.23
N LYS A 82 -18.22 14.03 -6.54
CA LYS A 82 -18.89 13.11 -5.61
C LYS A 82 -17.96 12.00 -5.10
N TRP A 83 -16.97 11.59 -5.90
CA TRP A 83 -16.03 10.51 -5.58
C TRP A 83 -14.96 10.98 -4.59
N HIS A 84 -14.35 12.16 -4.85
CA HIS A 84 -13.45 12.83 -3.92
C HIS A 84 -14.13 13.06 -2.56
N ALA A 85 -15.43 13.40 -2.54
CA ALA A 85 -16.19 13.59 -1.31
C ALA A 85 -16.25 12.32 -0.43
N VAL A 86 -16.42 11.14 -1.04
CA VAL A 86 -16.40 9.86 -0.32
C VAL A 86 -15.03 9.62 0.29
N TRP A 87 -13.96 9.81 -0.48
CA TRP A 87 -12.60 9.62 0.02
C TRP A 87 -12.24 10.63 1.11
N TYR A 88 -12.43 11.92 0.85
CA TYR A 88 -12.07 13.00 1.77
C TYR A 88 -12.85 12.91 3.09
N SER A 89 -14.11 12.47 3.07
CA SER A 89 -14.87 12.25 4.32
C SER A 89 -14.26 11.14 5.16
N GLY A 90 -13.86 10.00 4.56
CA GLY A 90 -13.18 8.92 5.26
C GLY A 90 -11.80 9.33 5.79
N ALA A 91 -11.01 10.02 4.97
CA ALA A 91 -9.70 10.55 5.37
C ALA A 91 -9.81 11.56 6.53
N THR A 92 -10.82 12.43 6.47
CA THR A 92 -11.13 13.39 7.54
C THR A 92 -11.55 12.67 8.82
N ALA A 93 -12.46 11.70 8.74
CA ALA A 93 -12.92 10.96 9.90
C ALA A 93 -11.78 10.20 10.59
N TYR A 94 -10.93 9.52 9.82
CA TYR A 94 -9.76 8.80 10.31
C TYR A 94 -8.76 9.74 11.00
N SER A 95 -8.35 10.81 10.31
CA SER A 95 -7.37 11.77 10.82
C SER A 95 -7.90 12.52 12.04
N ALA A 96 -9.16 12.96 12.01
CA ALA A 96 -9.78 13.67 13.11
C ALA A 96 -9.91 12.79 14.36
N PHE A 97 -10.21 11.50 14.21
CA PHE A 97 -10.27 10.58 15.35
C PHE A 97 -8.90 10.38 16.01
N ILE A 98 -7.84 10.20 15.22
CA ILE A 98 -6.46 10.11 15.73
C ILE A 98 -6.10 11.41 16.46
N LEU A 99 -6.27 12.56 15.81
CA LEU A 99 -5.96 13.86 16.42
C LEU A 99 -6.78 14.13 17.69
N PHE A 100 -8.06 13.74 17.70
CA PHE A 100 -8.92 13.86 18.89
C PHE A 100 -8.43 12.98 20.05
N ALA A 101 -8.02 11.74 19.76
CA ALA A 101 -7.51 10.85 20.80
C ALA A 101 -6.17 11.35 21.36
N LEU A 102 -5.29 11.88 20.50
CA LEU A 102 -4.04 12.51 20.91
C LEU A 102 -4.26 13.81 21.69
N TRP A 103 -5.23 14.62 21.27
CA TRP A 103 -5.66 15.82 21.98
C TRP A 103 -6.13 15.51 23.39
N ARG A 104 -6.88 14.41 23.57
CA ARG A 104 -7.33 13.95 24.90
C ARG A 104 -6.21 13.39 25.78
N LEU A 105 -5.11 12.95 25.19
CA LEU A 105 -3.92 12.50 25.92
C LEU A 105 -2.99 13.65 26.28
N ALA A 106 -3.12 14.81 25.62
CA ALA A 106 -2.28 15.96 25.90
C ALA A 106 -2.58 16.52 27.31
N GLU A 107 -1.52 16.84 28.06
CA GLU A 107 -1.63 17.39 29.43
C GLU A 107 -2.37 18.74 29.46
N ALA A 108 -2.27 19.52 28.38
CA ALA A 108 -2.97 20.77 28.22
C ALA A 108 -3.54 20.88 26.79
N PRO A 109 -4.69 21.55 26.61
CA PRO A 109 -5.22 21.81 25.28
C PRO A 109 -4.22 22.61 24.43
N PRO A 110 -4.02 22.23 23.16
CA PRO A 110 -3.16 22.98 22.26
C PRO A 110 -3.73 24.37 22.07
N LYS A 111 -2.86 25.37 22.19
CA LYS A 111 -3.22 26.74 21.84
C LYS A 111 -3.38 26.81 20.32
N ILE A 112 -4.45 27.48 19.86
CA ILE A 112 -4.70 27.72 18.43
C ILE A 112 -3.82 28.89 17.98
N THR A 113 -2.51 28.66 18.04
CA THR A 113 -1.44 29.53 17.54
C THR A 113 -0.44 28.65 16.79
N PRO A 114 0.32 29.16 15.81
CA PRO A 114 1.32 28.36 15.10
C PRO A 114 2.29 27.63 16.03
N SER A 115 2.76 28.32 17.09
CA SER A 115 3.63 27.73 18.12
C SER A 115 2.93 26.67 18.98
N GLY A 116 1.64 26.83 19.28
CA GLY A 116 0.87 25.87 20.06
C GLY A 116 0.56 24.60 19.27
N LEU A 117 0.20 24.75 17.99
CA LEU A 117 -0.01 23.63 17.07
C LEU A 117 1.29 22.87 16.79
N TRP A 118 2.40 23.59 16.59
CA TRP A 118 3.73 22.97 16.46
C TRP A 118 4.09 22.19 17.72
N GLY A 119 3.94 22.79 18.90
CA GLY A 119 4.21 22.14 20.17
C GLY A 119 3.36 20.88 20.39
N PHE A 120 2.09 20.90 19.97
CA PHE A 120 1.24 19.71 20.00
C PHE A 120 1.75 18.61 19.05
N ALA A 121 2.04 18.98 17.81
CA ALA A 121 2.51 18.02 16.79
C ALA A 121 3.86 17.37 17.17
N THR A 122 4.74 18.09 17.86
CA THR A 122 6.04 17.57 18.30
C THR A 122 6.02 16.82 19.63
N ASN A 123 4.97 16.99 20.45
CA ASN A 123 4.85 16.39 21.79
C ASN A 123 3.78 15.29 21.86
N VAL A 124 3.54 14.58 20.77
CA VAL A 124 2.63 13.43 20.76
C VAL A 124 3.31 12.18 21.33
N PRO A 125 2.54 11.18 21.83
CA PRO A 125 3.09 9.91 22.28
C PRO A 125 3.97 9.25 21.21
N LYS A 126 4.99 8.51 21.65
CA LYS A 126 5.90 7.79 20.74
C LYS A 126 5.10 6.94 19.75
N GLY A 127 5.53 6.95 18.49
CA GLY A 127 4.86 6.24 17.39
C GLY A 127 3.77 7.03 16.68
N TYR A 128 3.32 8.18 17.19
CA TYR A 128 2.33 9.02 16.50
C TYR A 128 2.93 10.20 15.72
N GLY A 129 4.17 10.59 16.00
CA GLY A 129 4.80 11.76 15.36
C GLY A 129 4.81 11.68 13.83
N ALA A 130 5.17 10.52 13.27
CA ALA A 130 5.16 10.30 11.83
C ALA A 130 3.75 10.42 11.23
N SER A 131 2.72 9.89 11.90
CA SER A 131 1.35 9.98 11.41
C SER A 131 0.74 11.37 11.52
N VAL A 132 1.08 12.11 12.57
CA VAL A 132 0.67 13.52 12.70
C VAL A 132 1.33 14.37 11.61
N ALA A 133 2.62 14.13 11.33
CA ALA A 133 3.30 14.73 10.19
C ALA A 133 2.63 14.31 8.87
N GLY A 134 2.27 13.03 8.72
CA GLY A 134 1.52 12.51 7.58
C GLY A 134 0.20 13.24 7.34
N ILE A 135 -0.60 13.43 8.40
CA ILE A 135 -1.89 14.15 8.32
C ILE A 135 -1.68 15.59 7.86
N ALA A 136 -0.66 16.26 8.40
CA ALA A 136 -0.31 17.61 7.98
C ALA A 136 0.15 17.65 6.52
N ILE A 137 1.08 16.79 6.13
CA ILE A 137 1.60 16.69 4.75
C ILE A 137 0.46 16.40 3.78
N PHE A 138 -0.42 15.45 4.08
CA PHE A 138 -1.57 15.10 3.25
C PHE A 138 -2.50 16.29 3.05
N GLY A 139 -2.89 16.97 4.14
CA GLY A 139 -3.76 18.14 4.08
C GLY A 139 -3.15 19.32 3.30
N PHE A 140 -1.87 19.62 3.55
CA PHE A 140 -1.16 20.67 2.79
C PHE A 140 -0.97 20.29 1.32
N SER A 141 -0.64 19.03 1.04
CA SER A 141 -0.42 18.55 -0.33
C SER A 141 -1.72 18.54 -1.12
N GLY A 142 -2.86 18.16 -0.55
CA GLY A 142 -4.16 18.25 -1.23
C GLY A 142 -4.58 19.68 -1.56
N PHE A 143 -4.27 20.64 -0.68
CA PHE A 143 -4.47 22.06 -1.01
C PHE A 143 -3.48 22.55 -2.06
N ALA A 144 -2.22 22.11 -1.99
CA ALA A 144 -1.21 22.44 -2.99
C ALA A 144 -1.58 21.85 -4.36
N ASP A 145 -2.12 20.63 -4.40
CA ASP A 145 -2.60 19.92 -5.59
C ASP A 145 -3.71 20.70 -6.30
N MET A 146 -4.71 21.14 -5.52
CA MET A 146 -5.77 22.02 -6.00
C MET A 146 -5.21 23.29 -6.66
N LEU A 147 -4.23 23.94 -6.02
CA LEU A 147 -3.57 25.11 -6.60
C LEU A 147 -2.71 24.74 -7.82
N TRP A 148 -2.03 23.61 -7.79
CA TRP A 148 -1.12 23.15 -8.84
C TRP A 148 -1.88 23.00 -10.15
N HIS A 149 -3.00 22.28 -10.13
CA HIS A 149 -3.86 22.12 -11.30
C HIS A 149 -4.48 23.45 -11.75
N SER A 150 -4.80 24.36 -10.82
CA SER A 150 -5.31 25.70 -11.17
C SER A 150 -4.29 26.55 -11.95
N PHE A 151 -2.99 26.38 -11.70
CA PHE A 151 -1.93 27.17 -12.33
C PHE A 151 -1.28 26.48 -13.53
N PHE A 152 -1.12 25.16 -13.49
CA PHE A 152 -0.33 24.39 -14.45
C PHE A 152 -1.15 23.40 -15.29
N GLY A 153 -2.43 23.21 -14.98
CA GLY A 153 -3.30 22.23 -15.63
C GLY A 153 -3.19 20.83 -15.02
N ILE A 154 -3.93 19.88 -15.59
CA ILE A 154 -3.94 18.48 -15.14
C ILE A 154 -2.81 17.72 -15.86
N GLU A 155 -1.92 17.08 -15.11
CA GLU A 155 -0.87 16.24 -15.67
C GLU A 155 -1.44 14.92 -16.24
N GLY A 156 -0.91 14.46 -17.37
CA GLY A 156 -1.31 13.21 -18.02
C GLY A 156 -0.17 12.20 -18.13
N GLY A 157 -0.51 10.93 -18.32
CA GLY A 157 0.47 9.86 -18.53
C GLY A 157 1.38 9.65 -17.31
N LEU A 158 2.69 9.46 -17.54
CA LEU A 158 3.66 9.24 -16.44
C LEU A 158 3.92 10.49 -15.59
N ASP A 159 3.66 11.69 -16.11
CA ASP A 159 3.92 12.94 -15.39
C ASP A 159 3.04 13.08 -14.14
N ILE A 160 1.83 12.49 -14.16
CA ILE A 160 0.93 12.47 -13.01
C ILE A 160 1.58 11.80 -11.79
N LEU A 161 2.40 10.76 -12.02
CA LEU A 161 3.11 9.99 -11.01
C LEU A 161 4.24 10.80 -10.35
N LEU A 162 4.78 11.78 -11.08
CA LEU A 162 5.94 12.56 -10.66
C LEU A 162 5.56 13.96 -10.17
N SER A 163 4.27 14.32 -10.23
CA SER A 163 3.82 15.64 -9.76
C SER A 163 4.13 15.82 -8.28
N PRO A 164 4.78 16.94 -7.88
CA PRO A 164 5.17 17.17 -6.49
C PRO A 164 3.99 17.12 -5.51
N SER A 165 2.81 17.57 -5.90
CA SER A 165 1.60 17.53 -5.06
C SER A 165 1.10 16.10 -4.86
N HIS A 166 1.06 15.29 -5.92
CA HIS A 166 0.71 13.86 -5.84
C HIS A 166 1.72 13.07 -4.99
N LEU A 167 3.02 13.34 -5.11
CA LEU A 167 4.04 12.72 -4.26
C LEU A 167 3.87 13.12 -2.79
N GLY A 168 3.52 14.38 -2.53
CA GLY A 168 3.17 14.85 -1.18
C GLY A 168 1.93 14.14 -0.62
N LEU A 169 0.88 14.00 -1.42
CA LEU A 169 -0.33 13.23 -1.07
C LEU A 169 -0.01 11.77 -0.79
N LEU A 170 0.78 11.11 -1.64
CA LEU A 170 1.26 9.74 -1.47
C LEU A 170 1.98 9.57 -0.13
N ILE A 171 2.98 10.39 0.15
CA ILE A 171 3.78 10.31 1.39
C ILE A 171 2.90 10.60 2.60
N GLY A 172 2.09 11.65 2.53
CA GLY A 172 1.18 12.05 3.61
C GLY A 172 0.18 10.96 3.96
N LEU A 173 -0.41 10.32 2.94
CA LEU A 173 -1.36 9.23 3.11
C LEU A 173 -0.68 8.01 3.74
N ILE A 174 0.47 7.57 3.20
CA ILE A 174 1.23 6.42 3.73
C ILE A 174 1.54 6.63 5.22
N LEU A 175 2.09 7.78 5.59
CA LEU A 175 2.44 8.08 6.98
C LEU A 175 1.20 8.11 7.90
N THR A 176 0.08 8.61 7.38
CA THR A 176 -1.20 8.69 8.11
C THR A 176 -1.75 7.29 8.40
N VAL A 177 -1.94 6.46 7.37
CA VAL A 177 -2.55 5.12 7.52
C VAL A 177 -1.65 4.12 8.25
N MET A 178 -0.33 4.38 8.29
CA MET A 178 0.64 3.61 9.07
C MET A 178 0.61 3.89 10.58
N ALA A 179 -0.28 4.77 11.08
CA ALA A 179 -0.40 5.07 12.51
C ALA A 179 -0.48 3.83 13.42
N PRO A 180 -1.24 2.77 13.09
CA PRO A 180 -1.28 1.56 13.91
C PRO A 180 0.07 0.83 13.96
N VAL A 181 0.82 0.83 12.86
CA VAL A 181 2.13 0.17 12.77
C VAL A 181 3.16 0.93 13.59
N PHE A 182 3.24 2.25 13.42
CA PHE A 182 4.19 3.09 14.15
C PHE A 182 3.92 3.11 15.66
N SER A 183 2.66 3.20 16.07
CA SER A 183 2.28 3.10 17.48
C SER A 183 2.49 1.69 18.03
N GLY A 184 2.13 0.65 17.27
CA GLY A 184 2.33 -0.74 17.64
C GLY A 184 3.81 -1.09 17.88
N TRP A 185 4.75 -0.49 17.13
CA TRP A 185 6.18 -0.67 17.39
C TRP A 185 6.60 -0.25 18.80
N GLN A 186 5.93 0.74 19.39
CA GLN A 186 6.23 1.27 20.72
C GLN A 186 5.52 0.50 21.84
N ASP A 187 4.47 -0.26 21.52
CA ASP A 187 3.72 -1.04 22.49
C ASP A 187 4.27 -2.48 22.58
N PRO A 188 4.77 -2.94 23.76
CA PRO A 188 5.23 -4.30 23.95
C PRO A 188 4.15 -5.38 23.80
N LEU A 189 2.87 -5.02 23.97
CA LEU A 189 1.74 -5.95 23.91
C LEU A 189 1.11 -6.05 22.52
N SER A 190 1.46 -5.14 21.60
CA SER A 190 0.89 -5.11 20.25
C SER A 190 1.12 -6.41 19.48
N GLY A 191 0.07 -6.87 18.79
CA GLY A 191 0.14 -8.00 17.85
C GLY A 191 0.43 -9.37 18.48
N LYS A 192 0.32 -9.53 19.80
CA LYS A 192 0.62 -10.79 20.51
C LYS A 192 -0.56 -11.76 20.63
N ASP A 193 -1.80 -11.25 20.59
CA ASP A 193 -3.02 -12.03 20.83
C ASP A 193 -3.63 -12.56 19.52
N GLY A 194 -2.80 -13.17 18.67
CA GLY A 194 -3.23 -13.77 17.41
C GLY A 194 -3.73 -12.76 16.37
N LEU A 195 -4.48 -13.25 15.38
CA LEU A 195 -4.85 -12.48 14.19
C LEU A 195 -5.62 -11.21 14.52
N THR A 196 -6.57 -11.26 15.45
CA THR A 196 -7.39 -10.10 15.83
C THR A 196 -6.55 -8.91 16.28
N SER A 197 -5.48 -9.15 17.04
CA SER A 197 -4.55 -8.10 17.49
C SER A 197 -3.63 -7.59 16.37
N GLN A 198 -3.50 -8.33 15.27
CA GLN A 198 -2.69 -7.96 14.12
C GLN A 198 -3.50 -7.31 13.00
N LEU A 199 -4.84 -7.38 13.02
CA LEU A 199 -5.70 -6.84 11.94
C LEU A 199 -5.44 -5.36 11.67
N VAL A 200 -5.34 -4.53 12.71
CA VAL A 200 -5.08 -3.09 12.54
C VAL A 200 -3.67 -2.81 12.00
N LEU A 201 -2.70 -3.66 12.35
CA LEU A 201 -1.31 -3.56 11.89
C LEU A 201 -1.18 -3.97 10.42
N ILE A 202 -1.83 -5.09 10.06
CA ILE A 202 -1.93 -5.57 8.67
C ILE A 202 -2.67 -4.54 7.83
N PHE A 203 -3.78 -3.99 8.33
CA PHE A 203 -4.47 -2.89 7.68
C PHE A 203 -3.53 -1.71 7.40
N GLY A 204 -2.76 -1.24 8.40
CA GLY A 204 -1.84 -0.11 8.18
C GLY A 204 -0.83 -0.38 7.07
N LEU A 205 -0.26 -1.58 7.01
CA LEU A 205 0.68 -1.98 5.97
C LEU A 205 0.04 -2.08 4.59
N VAL A 206 -1.13 -2.70 4.48
CA VAL A 206 -1.79 -2.81 3.18
C VAL A 206 -2.36 -1.46 2.73
N ALA A 207 -2.89 -0.67 3.66
CA ALA A 207 -3.35 0.69 3.37
C ALA A 207 -2.22 1.56 2.84
N ALA A 208 -0.99 1.38 3.34
CA ALA A 208 0.21 2.02 2.78
C ALA A 208 0.63 1.43 1.43
N TRP A 209 0.36 0.14 1.20
CA TRP A 209 0.64 -0.50 -0.09
C TRP A 209 -0.25 0.04 -1.21
N VAL A 210 -1.53 0.31 -0.94
CA VAL A 210 -2.49 0.81 -1.95
C VAL A 210 -1.96 2.00 -2.76
N PRO A 211 -1.55 3.14 -2.15
CA PRO A 211 -1.06 4.26 -2.92
C PRO A 211 0.33 4.00 -3.54
N ILE A 212 1.12 3.07 -3.00
CA ILE A 212 2.34 2.58 -3.67
C ILE A 212 1.96 1.84 -4.95
N LEU A 213 0.93 0.99 -4.95
CA LEU A 213 0.46 0.31 -6.15
C LEU A 213 0.00 1.29 -7.21
N LEU A 214 -0.76 2.33 -6.82
CA LEU A 214 -1.21 3.37 -7.75
C LEU A 214 -0.04 4.01 -8.51
N ILE A 215 1.07 4.30 -7.83
CA ILE A 215 2.22 4.92 -8.47
C ILE A 215 3.10 3.93 -9.23
N THR A 216 3.15 2.67 -8.79
CA THR A 216 3.99 1.64 -9.42
C THR A 216 3.27 0.76 -10.43
N GLY A 217 1.99 1.01 -10.73
CA GLY A 217 1.17 0.15 -11.59
C GLY A 217 1.72 -0.05 -13.00
N GLN A 218 2.37 0.99 -13.54
CA GLN A 218 3.07 0.95 -14.83
C GLN A 218 4.30 0.01 -14.82
N TRP A 219 4.70 -0.46 -13.64
CA TRP A 219 5.78 -1.41 -13.40
C TRP A 219 5.30 -2.57 -12.52
N ASP A 220 4.01 -2.93 -12.60
CA ASP A 220 3.48 -4.08 -11.88
C ASP A 220 2.98 -5.11 -12.90
N ILE A 221 3.63 -6.28 -12.99
CA ILE A 221 3.25 -7.34 -13.91
C ILE A 221 1.81 -7.84 -13.68
N PHE A 222 1.23 -7.59 -12.50
CA PHE A 222 -0.16 -7.90 -12.25
C PHE A 222 -1.10 -6.95 -12.96
N GLN A 223 -0.80 -5.64 -12.98
CA GLN A 223 -1.62 -4.58 -13.59
C GLN A 223 -1.33 -4.36 -15.08
N LEU A 224 -0.13 -4.66 -15.56
CA LEU A 224 0.18 -4.60 -16.99
C LEU A 224 -0.58 -5.65 -17.80
N GLU A 225 -1.01 -5.26 -18.99
CA GLU A 225 -1.59 -6.18 -19.96
C GLU A 225 -0.47 -7.07 -20.52
N ILE A 226 -0.78 -8.33 -20.81
CA ILE A 226 0.21 -9.25 -21.43
C ILE A 226 0.75 -8.66 -22.75
N ALA A 227 -0.07 -7.90 -23.47
CA ALA A 227 0.31 -7.24 -24.72
C ALA A 227 1.48 -6.25 -24.55
N ASP A 228 1.68 -5.68 -23.35
CA ASP A 228 2.73 -4.69 -23.08
C ASP A 228 4.13 -5.32 -22.99
N TYR A 229 4.19 -6.60 -22.61
CA TYR A 229 5.45 -7.29 -22.32
C TYR A 229 5.59 -8.66 -22.98
N CYS A 230 4.66 -9.07 -23.84
CA CYS A 230 4.80 -10.29 -24.63
C CYS A 230 5.61 -10.10 -25.91
N TYR A 231 6.07 -11.21 -26.49
CA TYR A 231 6.71 -11.22 -27.80
C TYR A 231 6.33 -12.46 -28.62
N LEU A 232 5.59 -12.27 -29.71
CA LEU A 232 5.16 -13.36 -30.59
C LEU A 232 5.54 -13.11 -32.05
N GLY A 233 6.83 -12.90 -32.31
CA GLY A 233 7.32 -12.58 -33.65
C GLY A 233 6.73 -11.27 -34.19
N ASN A 234 6.77 -10.22 -33.36
CA ASN A 234 6.20 -8.88 -33.59
C ASN A 234 4.66 -8.81 -33.69
N ASN A 235 3.94 -9.87 -33.34
CA ASN A 235 2.47 -9.84 -33.26
C ASN A 235 1.93 -9.27 -31.94
N CYS A 236 2.80 -9.02 -30.97
CA CYS A 236 2.46 -8.36 -29.72
C CYS A 236 3.71 -7.70 -29.10
N GLY A 237 3.49 -6.72 -28.22
CA GLY A 237 4.54 -5.92 -27.62
C GLY A 237 5.23 -4.94 -28.57
N PRO A 238 5.99 -3.97 -28.03
CA PRO A 238 6.78 -3.01 -28.81
C PRO A 238 7.99 -3.65 -29.54
N GLY A 239 8.31 -4.91 -29.26
CA GLY A 239 9.47 -5.64 -29.77
C GLY A 239 10.10 -6.46 -28.65
N TYR A 240 10.94 -7.46 -28.97
CA TYR A 240 11.42 -8.40 -27.95
C TYR A 240 12.17 -7.74 -26.79
N GLU A 241 13.16 -6.88 -27.09
CA GLU A 241 14.00 -6.24 -26.07
C GLU A 241 13.20 -5.31 -25.16
N ASP A 242 12.32 -4.49 -25.73
CA ASP A 242 11.49 -3.55 -24.97
C ASP A 242 10.44 -4.30 -24.13
N SER A 243 9.74 -5.28 -24.73
CA SER A 243 8.80 -6.16 -24.01
C SER A 243 9.48 -6.87 -22.83
N LEU A 244 10.69 -7.39 -23.05
CA LEU A 244 11.46 -8.06 -22.01
C LEU A 244 11.87 -7.09 -20.91
N ALA A 245 12.38 -5.90 -21.26
CA ALA A 245 12.78 -4.88 -20.28
C ALA A 245 11.59 -4.47 -19.40
N ILE A 246 10.44 -4.20 -20.02
CA ILE A 246 9.19 -3.89 -19.31
C ILE A 246 8.84 -5.03 -18.35
N GLY A 247 8.77 -6.27 -18.83
CA GLY A 247 8.36 -7.40 -18.02
C GLY A 247 9.34 -7.78 -16.90
N VAL A 248 10.64 -7.59 -17.08
CA VAL A 248 11.65 -7.80 -16.03
C VAL A 248 11.48 -6.79 -14.92
N VAL A 249 11.36 -5.50 -15.24
CA VAL A 249 11.10 -4.44 -14.25
C VAL A 249 9.77 -4.71 -13.55
N ALA A 250 8.74 -5.03 -14.32
CA ALA A 250 7.39 -5.32 -13.83
C ALA A 250 7.31 -6.56 -12.91
N SER A 251 8.27 -7.48 -13.04
CA SER A 251 8.41 -8.63 -12.13
C SER A 251 9.09 -8.25 -10.81
N MET A 252 10.10 -7.39 -10.87
CA MET A 252 10.94 -7.04 -9.73
C MET A 252 10.26 -6.08 -8.76
N VAL A 253 9.56 -5.07 -9.27
CA VAL A 253 8.96 -3.99 -8.46
C VAL A 253 7.91 -4.52 -7.47
N PRO A 254 6.83 -5.21 -7.88
CA PRO A 254 5.78 -5.66 -6.96
C PRO A 254 6.29 -6.70 -5.95
N THR A 255 7.20 -7.58 -6.37
CA THR A 255 7.78 -8.61 -5.49
C THR A 255 8.70 -8.00 -4.42
N THR A 256 9.47 -6.97 -4.78
CA THR A 256 10.33 -6.23 -3.84
C THR A 256 9.52 -5.42 -2.84
N ILE A 257 8.46 -4.73 -3.30
CA ILE A 257 7.56 -3.96 -2.42
C ILE A 257 6.85 -4.90 -1.44
N ALA A 258 6.27 -5.99 -1.93
CA ALA A 258 5.62 -7.00 -1.10
C ALA A 258 6.58 -7.56 -0.04
N THR A 259 7.80 -7.92 -0.44
CA THR A 259 8.85 -8.39 0.47
C THR A 259 9.17 -7.33 1.53
N GLY A 260 9.41 -6.08 1.13
CA GLY A 260 9.77 -5.00 2.05
C GLY A 260 8.69 -4.74 3.11
N LEU A 261 7.41 -4.71 2.71
CA LEU A 261 6.30 -4.51 3.62
C LEU A 261 6.14 -5.68 4.61
N ILE A 262 6.19 -6.91 4.10
CA ILE A 262 6.05 -8.12 4.93
C ILE A 262 7.23 -8.27 5.88
N LEU A 263 8.46 -7.99 5.43
CA LEU A 263 9.62 -8.04 6.31
C LEU A 263 9.61 -6.90 7.34
N THR A 264 9.13 -5.72 6.97
CA THR A 264 8.93 -4.59 7.92
C THR A 264 8.00 -5.01 9.06
N PHE A 265 6.92 -5.73 8.76
CA PHE A 265 6.08 -6.37 9.78
C PHE A 265 6.86 -7.40 10.60
N ALA A 266 7.56 -8.33 9.91
CA ALA A 266 8.29 -9.43 10.53
C ALA A 266 9.46 -9.00 11.42
N ARG A 267 9.92 -7.74 11.31
CA ARG A 267 10.91 -7.15 12.24
C ARG A 267 10.41 -7.09 13.67
N ARG A 268 9.10 -6.86 13.88
CA ARG A 268 8.53 -6.66 15.20
C ARG A 268 7.53 -7.73 15.60
N TRP A 269 6.79 -8.31 14.66
CA TRP A 269 5.72 -9.26 14.95
C TRP A 269 5.91 -10.56 14.19
N THR A 270 5.60 -11.67 14.86
CA THR A 270 5.46 -12.96 14.18
C THR A 270 4.07 -13.03 13.56
N PRO A 271 3.92 -13.23 12.24
CA PRO A 271 2.60 -13.31 11.61
C PRO A 271 1.72 -14.38 12.25
N ALA A 272 0.54 -13.99 12.71
CA ALA A 272 -0.47 -14.92 13.20
C ALA A 272 -1.03 -15.77 12.04
N PRO A 273 -1.60 -16.96 12.33
CA PRO A 273 -2.36 -17.72 11.33
C PRO A 273 -3.41 -16.86 10.63
N GLY A 274 -3.39 -16.85 9.30
CA GLY A 274 -4.28 -16.07 8.44
C GLY A 274 -3.83 -14.64 8.13
N ALA A 275 -2.73 -14.16 8.73
CA ALA A 275 -2.25 -12.79 8.52
C ALA A 275 -1.88 -12.53 7.06
N MET A 276 -1.21 -13.48 6.39
CA MET A 276 -0.81 -13.30 4.99
C MET A 276 -2.01 -13.41 4.06
N LEU A 277 -2.97 -14.29 4.37
CA LEU A 277 -4.21 -14.40 3.60
C LEU A 277 -5.00 -13.08 3.64
N VAL A 278 -5.18 -12.48 4.82
CA VAL A 278 -5.87 -11.18 4.95
C VAL A 278 -5.12 -10.08 4.18
N LEU A 279 -3.79 -10.05 4.30
CA LEU A 279 -2.93 -9.09 3.62
C LEU A 279 -3.11 -9.15 2.09
N PHE A 280 -3.02 -10.34 1.50
CA PHE A 280 -3.14 -10.51 0.05
C PHE A 280 -4.58 -10.46 -0.46
N LEU A 281 -5.58 -10.80 0.35
CA LEU A 281 -6.98 -10.56 -0.01
C LEU A 281 -7.28 -9.07 -0.15
N PHE A 282 -6.74 -8.24 0.75
CA PHE A 282 -6.90 -6.80 0.64
C PHE A 282 -6.11 -6.25 -0.56
N TRP A 283 -4.89 -6.73 -0.80
CA TRP A 283 -4.13 -6.40 -2.01
C TRP A 283 -4.91 -6.75 -3.29
N GLY A 284 -5.51 -7.94 -3.36
CA GLY A 284 -6.32 -8.38 -4.49
C GLY A 284 -7.60 -7.56 -4.66
N MET A 285 -8.26 -7.19 -3.56
CA MET A 285 -9.43 -6.29 -3.57
C MET A 285 -9.08 -4.88 -4.02
N SER A 286 -7.88 -4.41 -3.68
CA SER A 286 -7.39 -3.09 -4.13
C SER A 286 -7.16 -3.09 -5.63
N ASN A 287 -6.48 -4.11 -6.16
CA ASN A 287 -6.31 -4.28 -7.60
C ASN A 287 -7.64 -4.48 -8.33
N TYR A 288 -8.58 -5.25 -7.76
CA TYR A 288 -9.94 -5.39 -8.31
C TYR A 288 -10.59 -4.01 -8.55
N ALA A 289 -10.48 -3.08 -7.61
CA ALA A 289 -11.02 -1.74 -7.80
C ALA A 289 -10.25 -0.91 -8.85
N MET A 290 -8.91 -1.02 -8.86
CA MET A 290 -8.04 -0.31 -9.80
C MET A 290 -8.21 -0.77 -11.25
N GLU A 291 -8.45 -2.07 -11.43
CA GLU A 291 -8.40 -2.78 -12.71
C GLU A 291 -9.82 -3.08 -13.21
N ASN A 292 -10.67 -2.04 -13.20
CA ASN A 292 -12.02 -2.08 -13.76
C ASN A 292 -12.91 -3.22 -13.24
N LEU A 293 -12.80 -3.54 -11.95
CA LEU A 293 -13.59 -4.58 -11.30
C LEU A 293 -13.32 -5.98 -11.88
N ASP A 294 -12.11 -6.25 -12.36
CA ASP A 294 -11.71 -7.59 -12.79
C ASP A 294 -11.57 -8.53 -11.59
N THR A 295 -12.52 -9.46 -11.48
CA THR A 295 -12.57 -10.48 -10.43
C THR A 295 -11.33 -11.39 -10.38
N SER A 296 -10.53 -11.45 -11.45
CA SER A 296 -9.26 -12.20 -11.49
C SER A 296 -8.33 -11.82 -10.33
N TYR A 297 -8.29 -10.54 -9.94
CA TYR A 297 -7.45 -10.03 -8.86
C TYR A 297 -7.86 -10.52 -7.46
N ILE A 298 -9.15 -10.82 -7.25
CA ILE A 298 -9.61 -11.45 -6.01
C ILE A 298 -9.06 -12.88 -5.93
N TYR A 299 -9.07 -13.61 -7.06
CA TYR A 299 -8.48 -14.95 -7.12
C TYR A 299 -6.96 -14.92 -6.94
N TYR A 300 -6.25 -13.96 -7.55
CA TYR A 300 -4.82 -13.76 -7.30
C TYR A 300 -4.54 -13.51 -5.83
N GLY A 301 -5.25 -12.56 -5.20
CA GLY A 301 -5.10 -12.28 -3.78
C GLY A 301 -5.36 -13.49 -2.88
N PHE A 302 -6.37 -14.30 -3.21
CA PHE A 302 -6.68 -15.51 -2.46
C PHE A 302 -5.61 -16.60 -2.63
N ILE A 303 -5.23 -16.92 -3.87
CA ILE A 303 -4.25 -17.97 -4.18
C ILE A 303 -2.87 -17.61 -3.63
N ILE A 304 -2.39 -16.40 -3.92
CA ILE A 304 -1.11 -15.89 -3.40
C ILE A 304 -1.18 -15.83 -1.87
N GLY A 305 -2.30 -15.35 -1.29
CA GLY A 305 -2.48 -15.29 0.15
C GLY A 305 -2.35 -16.65 0.84
N ILE A 306 -2.93 -17.72 0.29
CA ILE A 306 -2.78 -19.08 0.81
C ILE A 306 -1.32 -19.55 0.69
N LEU A 307 -0.71 -19.38 -0.48
CA LEU A 307 0.67 -19.83 -0.71
C LEU A 307 1.66 -19.10 0.20
N VAL A 308 1.48 -17.78 0.37
CA VAL A 308 2.33 -16.96 1.24
C VAL A 308 2.06 -17.23 2.72
N GLU A 309 0.84 -17.59 3.12
CA GLU A 309 0.53 -18.08 4.46
C GLU A 309 1.30 -19.38 4.77
N ILE A 310 1.38 -20.30 3.80
CA ILE A 310 2.19 -21.52 3.90
C ILE A 310 3.69 -21.17 4.01
N LEU A 311 4.21 -20.30 3.14
CA LEU A 311 5.60 -19.83 3.23
C LEU A 311 5.90 -19.16 4.58
N SER A 312 4.98 -18.34 5.08
CA SER A 312 5.11 -17.66 6.37
C SER A 312 5.18 -18.67 7.52
N HIS A 313 4.37 -19.74 7.49
CA HIS A 313 4.44 -20.82 8.47
C HIS A 313 5.81 -21.52 8.50
N PHE A 314 6.39 -21.81 7.32
CA PHE A 314 7.67 -22.52 7.24
C PHE A 314 8.89 -21.63 7.46
N PHE A 315 8.81 -20.34 7.10
CA PHE A 315 9.97 -19.44 7.10
C PHE A 315 9.83 -18.30 8.11
N LEU A 316 8.85 -17.41 7.98
CA LEU A 316 8.74 -16.22 8.84
C LEU A 316 8.50 -16.58 10.32
N ARG A 317 7.58 -17.50 10.60
CA ARG A 317 7.31 -17.99 11.96
C ARG A 317 8.48 -18.75 12.59
N LYS A 318 9.42 -19.22 11.76
CA LYS A 318 10.66 -19.89 12.19
C LYS A 318 11.87 -18.96 12.11
N HIS A 319 11.67 -17.65 12.01
CA HIS A 319 12.71 -16.63 11.93
C HIS A 319 13.72 -16.83 10.79
N ARG A 320 13.22 -17.25 9.61
CA ARG A 320 14.01 -17.40 8.37
C ARG A 320 13.58 -16.38 7.30
N PRO A 321 13.77 -15.07 7.51
CA PRO A 321 13.25 -14.01 6.63
C PRO A 321 13.87 -14.05 5.23
N ILE A 322 15.16 -14.41 5.10
CA ILE A 322 15.83 -14.49 3.80
C ILE A 322 15.24 -15.60 2.94
N ALA A 323 14.97 -16.78 3.53
CA ALA A 323 14.34 -17.89 2.81
C ALA A 323 12.90 -17.53 2.35
N PHE A 324 12.15 -16.81 3.20
CA PHE A 324 10.86 -16.26 2.81
C PHE A 324 10.99 -15.28 1.62
N ALA A 325 11.93 -14.35 1.69
CA ALA A 325 12.13 -13.35 0.65
C ALA A 325 12.56 -13.94 -0.70
N ILE A 326 13.33 -15.02 -0.70
CA ILE A 326 13.70 -15.75 -1.93
C ILE A 326 12.48 -16.48 -2.52
N THR A 327 11.58 -16.99 -1.68
CA THR A 327 10.45 -17.83 -2.15
C THR A 327 9.21 -17.04 -2.54
N LEU A 328 9.04 -15.82 -2.01
CA LEU A 328 7.89 -14.97 -2.32
C LEU A 328 7.78 -14.62 -3.83
N PRO A 329 8.85 -14.19 -4.53
CA PRO A 329 8.77 -13.91 -5.97
C PRO A 329 8.37 -15.14 -6.79
N ILE A 330 8.85 -16.32 -6.42
CA ILE A 330 8.51 -17.58 -7.10
C ILE A 330 7.00 -17.83 -7.03
N VAL A 331 6.39 -17.60 -5.86
CA VAL A 331 4.94 -17.75 -5.67
C VAL A 331 4.16 -16.71 -6.47
N MET A 332 4.53 -15.43 -6.36
CA MET A 332 3.81 -14.35 -7.04
C MET A 332 3.91 -14.48 -8.56
N LEU A 333 5.13 -14.54 -9.10
CA LEU A 333 5.38 -14.61 -10.55
C LEU A 333 4.91 -15.95 -11.12
N GLY A 334 5.07 -17.05 -10.39
CA GLY A 334 4.55 -18.36 -10.80
C GLY A 334 3.02 -18.36 -10.90
N THR A 335 2.31 -17.67 -10.00
CA THR A 335 0.85 -17.52 -10.07
C THR A 335 0.43 -16.69 -11.29
N LYS A 336 1.09 -15.56 -11.56
CA LYS A 336 0.80 -14.75 -12.77
C LYS A 336 1.11 -15.51 -14.04
N MET A 337 2.22 -16.26 -14.09
CA MET A 337 2.60 -17.06 -15.26
C MET A 337 1.59 -18.19 -15.52
N LEU A 338 1.12 -18.88 -14.47
CA LEU A 338 0.09 -19.91 -14.59
C LEU A 338 -1.24 -19.34 -15.08
N ALA A 339 -1.61 -18.13 -14.65
CA ALA A 339 -2.81 -17.48 -15.17
C ALA A 339 -2.62 -16.99 -16.61
N ALA A 340 -1.44 -16.49 -16.97
CA ALA A 340 -1.15 -16.10 -18.35
C ALA A 340 -1.23 -17.29 -19.32
N VAL A 341 -1.01 -18.53 -18.86
CA VAL A 341 -1.24 -19.74 -19.68
C VAL A 341 -2.70 -19.87 -20.12
N THR A 342 -3.67 -19.40 -19.33
CA THR A 342 -5.10 -19.50 -19.69
C THR A 342 -5.54 -18.46 -20.72
N THR A 343 -4.74 -17.43 -20.97
CA THR A 343 -5.01 -16.40 -21.99
C THR A 343 -4.48 -16.79 -23.37
N VAL A 344 -3.71 -17.88 -23.47
CA VAL A 344 -3.18 -18.40 -24.73
C VAL A 344 -4.32 -19.01 -25.56
N SER A 345 -4.57 -18.47 -26.75
CA SER A 345 -5.66 -18.92 -27.62
C SER A 345 -5.51 -20.38 -28.05
N GLN A 346 -6.61 -21.15 -28.09
CA GLN A 346 -6.56 -22.52 -28.59
C GLN A 346 -6.05 -22.57 -30.04
N GLY A 347 -5.03 -23.38 -30.29
CA GLY A 347 -4.41 -23.54 -31.60
C GLY A 347 -3.25 -22.58 -31.90
N SER A 348 -2.91 -21.65 -31.00
CA SER A 348 -1.67 -20.86 -31.15
C SER A 348 -0.43 -21.73 -30.99
N GLN A 349 0.63 -21.38 -31.72
CA GLN A 349 1.94 -22.00 -31.51
C GLN A 349 2.50 -21.63 -30.14
N TRP A 350 2.79 -22.66 -29.34
CA TRP A 350 3.41 -22.53 -28.02
C TRP A 350 4.85 -22.05 -28.08
N VAL A 351 5.50 -22.30 -29.21
CA VAL A 351 6.92 -22.07 -29.42
C VAL A 351 7.11 -21.38 -30.75
N ILE A 352 7.88 -20.29 -30.74
CA ILE A 352 8.30 -19.57 -31.94
C ILE A 352 9.82 -19.61 -31.97
N THR A 353 10.40 -19.91 -33.13
CA THR A 353 11.85 -19.79 -33.33
C THR A 353 12.13 -18.56 -34.17
N ALA A 354 12.86 -17.61 -33.60
CA ALA A 354 13.27 -16.38 -34.28
C ALA A 354 14.73 -16.09 -33.92
N HIS A 355 15.52 -15.56 -34.86
CA HIS A 355 16.93 -15.21 -34.63
C HIS A 355 17.82 -16.34 -34.02
N GLY A 356 17.45 -17.61 -34.23
CA GLY A 356 18.16 -18.77 -33.67
C GLY A 356 17.80 -19.10 -32.21
N GLU A 357 16.84 -18.40 -31.62
CA GLU A 357 16.37 -18.61 -30.25
C GLU A 357 14.92 -19.12 -30.22
N VAL A 358 14.58 -19.77 -29.11
CA VAL A 358 13.28 -20.38 -28.87
C VAL A 358 12.50 -19.55 -27.85
N PHE A 359 11.38 -19.00 -28.29
CA PHE A 359 10.47 -18.17 -27.50
C PHE A 359 9.23 -18.98 -27.12
N ILE A 360 8.83 -18.92 -25.85
CA ILE A 360 7.80 -19.79 -25.28
C ILE A 360 6.67 -18.95 -24.69
N GLN A 361 5.43 -19.29 -25.05
CA GLN A 361 4.20 -18.77 -24.45
C GLN A 361 4.15 -19.03 -22.93
N PRO A 362 3.44 -18.23 -22.12
CA PRO A 362 2.49 -17.18 -22.52
C PRO A 362 3.12 -15.80 -22.77
N TYR A 363 4.35 -15.57 -22.31
CA TYR A 363 5.03 -14.28 -22.50
C TYR A 363 5.77 -14.22 -23.84
N GLY A 364 6.03 -15.35 -24.48
CA GLY A 364 6.83 -15.38 -25.69
C GLY A 364 8.29 -14.98 -25.40
N TRP A 365 8.78 -15.35 -24.22
CA TRP A 365 10.14 -15.10 -23.78
C TRP A 365 11.00 -16.35 -23.96
N THR A 366 12.31 -16.16 -24.07
CA THR A 366 13.24 -17.30 -24.03
C THR A 366 13.26 -17.92 -22.64
N ILE A 367 13.74 -19.17 -22.55
CA ILE A 367 13.92 -19.84 -21.25
C ILE A 367 14.89 -19.07 -20.34
N HIS A 368 15.90 -18.42 -20.93
CA HIS A 368 16.85 -17.58 -20.21
C HIS A 368 16.17 -16.35 -19.61
N ALA A 369 15.34 -15.67 -20.38
CA ALA A 369 14.58 -14.50 -19.93
C ALA A 369 13.59 -14.85 -18.82
N THR A 370 12.77 -15.89 -19.00
CA THR A 370 11.75 -16.28 -18.00
C THR A 370 12.37 -16.77 -16.70
N SER A 371 13.41 -17.62 -16.77
CA SER A 371 14.09 -18.07 -15.55
C SER A 371 14.91 -16.94 -14.90
N GLY A 372 15.58 -16.12 -15.71
CA GLY A 372 16.38 -14.99 -15.27
C GLY A 372 15.55 -13.92 -14.56
N SER A 373 14.36 -13.58 -15.04
CA SER A 373 13.47 -12.58 -14.41
C SER A 373 12.98 -13.01 -13.02
N ILE A 374 12.71 -14.31 -12.85
CA ILE A 374 12.36 -14.88 -11.53
C ILE A 374 13.59 -14.84 -10.61
N ILE A 375 14.75 -15.29 -11.08
CA ILE A 375 15.98 -15.34 -10.29
C ILE A 375 16.42 -13.94 -9.85
N ILE A 376 16.41 -12.94 -10.75
CA ILE A 376 16.81 -11.58 -10.39
C ILE A 376 15.85 -10.97 -9.36
N SER A 377 14.54 -11.24 -9.46
CA SER A 377 13.55 -10.83 -8.46
C SER A 377 13.83 -11.50 -7.10
N CYS A 378 14.20 -12.78 -7.09
CA CYS A 378 14.65 -13.48 -5.88
C CYS A 378 15.90 -12.85 -5.26
N VAL A 379 16.89 -12.47 -6.09
CA VAL A 379 18.12 -11.81 -5.64
C VAL A 379 17.81 -10.45 -5.01
N MET A 380 16.98 -9.62 -5.65
CA MET A 380 16.57 -8.32 -5.11
C MET A 380 15.88 -8.46 -3.74
N CYS A 381 14.93 -9.40 -3.64
CA CYS A 381 14.23 -9.67 -2.39
C CYS A 381 15.17 -10.22 -1.31
N ALA A 382 16.14 -11.08 -1.68
CA ALA A 382 17.15 -11.59 -0.75
C ALA A 382 18.09 -10.49 -0.24
N LEU A 383 18.53 -9.57 -1.12
CA LEU A 383 19.37 -8.43 -0.75
C LEU A 383 18.62 -7.49 0.21
N LEU A 384 17.36 -7.19 -0.09
CA LEU A 384 16.50 -6.41 0.80
C LEU A 384 16.35 -7.11 2.16
N ALA A 385 16.10 -8.42 2.17
CA ALA A 385 16.00 -9.20 3.40
C ALA A 385 17.30 -9.19 4.20
N ALA A 386 18.47 -9.31 3.56
CA ALA A 386 19.77 -9.25 4.21
C ALA A 386 20.04 -7.87 4.82
N ALA A 387 19.62 -6.78 4.16
CA ALA A 387 19.73 -5.43 4.70
C ALA A 387 18.82 -5.20 5.92
N MET A 388 17.60 -5.74 5.89
CA MET A 388 16.62 -5.58 6.97
C MET A 388 16.85 -6.55 8.15
N HIS A 389 17.41 -7.72 7.88
CA HIS A 389 17.73 -8.78 8.84
C HIS A 389 19.20 -9.19 8.68
N PRO A 390 20.15 -8.34 9.10
CA PRO A 390 21.56 -8.66 9.01
C PRO A 390 21.90 -9.91 9.85
N PRO A 391 22.86 -10.73 9.40
CA PRO A 391 23.29 -11.90 10.17
C PRO A 391 23.83 -11.47 11.54
N VAL A 392 23.53 -12.26 12.57
CA VAL A 392 24.09 -12.06 13.90
C VAL A 392 25.58 -12.40 13.83
N VAL A 393 26.44 -11.39 14.00
CA VAL A 393 27.88 -11.60 14.14
C VAL A 393 28.10 -12.23 15.53
N PRO A 394 28.79 -13.37 15.64
CA PRO A 394 29.13 -13.91 16.95
C PRO A 394 29.92 -12.88 17.74
N ASP A 395 29.57 -12.66 19.00
CA ASP A 395 30.47 -11.96 19.91
C ASP A 395 31.80 -12.73 19.87
N GLY A 396 32.91 -12.02 19.66
CA GLY A 396 34.24 -12.64 19.63
C GLY A 396 34.45 -13.48 20.89
N PRO A 397 35.30 -14.52 20.86
CA PRO A 397 35.59 -15.28 22.06
C PRO A 397 36.01 -14.28 23.13
N ASN A 398 35.31 -14.27 24.27
CA ASN A 398 35.77 -13.56 25.47
C ASN A 398 37.21 -14.02 25.67
N MET A 399 38.18 -13.19 25.27
CA MET A 399 39.54 -13.37 25.72
C MET A 399 39.43 -13.13 27.21
N VAL A 400 39.42 -14.24 27.95
CA VAL A 400 39.67 -14.24 29.38
C VAL A 400 40.89 -13.34 29.54
N ASP A 401 40.76 -12.26 30.31
CA ASP A 401 41.91 -11.46 30.72
C ASP A 401 42.93 -12.45 31.31
N GLU A 402 43.98 -12.75 30.57
CA GLU A 402 45.13 -13.53 31.03
C GLU A 402 45.98 -12.74 32.05
N ASP A 403 45.49 -11.59 32.52
CA ASP A 403 46.21 -10.67 33.39
C ASP A 403 45.58 -10.45 34.78
N THR A 404 44.73 -11.37 35.25
CA THR A 404 44.55 -11.56 36.70
C THR A 404 45.14 -12.90 37.11
N GLY A 405 46.46 -12.91 37.22
CA GLY A 405 47.19 -13.85 38.08
C GLY A 405 46.98 -13.57 39.57
N GLU A 406 45.73 -13.32 39.98
CA GLU A 406 45.25 -13.25 41.37
C GLU A 406 43.81 -13.78 41.48
#